data_AF-A0A8R2HPX5-F1
#
_entry.id   AF-A0A8R2HPX5-F1
#
_cell.length_a   1.000
_cell.length_b   1.000
_cell.length_c   1.000
_cell.angle_alpha   90.00
_cell.angle_beta   90.00
_cell.angle_gamma   90.00
#
_symmetry.space_group_name_H-M   'P 1'
#
loop_
_entity.id
_entity.type
_entity.pdbx_description
1 polymer ?
#
loop_
_entity_poly.entity_id
_entity_poly.type
_entity_poly.pdbx_seq_one_letter_code
_entity_poly.pdbx_strand_id
1 'polypeptide(L)'
;MKQTKTFTETAIMVRQPALDIMDCIRASDMNKPVIRYVLYGEKGSGKSLTLAHLLHYALEEGYLILHVPWVSEWLRRTPRHKEMTNSQTKEGFVDLPLDAAEWLLHFKTQNQALLKNCELKISKDYEWSKREKTEAGSPIAALVEHGINRVKYACDVIDALLLEIKILSNSKQCKTFVAIDGFNSFYYPMTRLNTPTKKKIKPEEVTLTNSFLELTKNDWNNGVVVLTIDQLAVPDENQESFLPRYLLYKKGFEHLDPFVPIEVGRYTDKEFLSCANYYRDRLWLRGPSDLETELKFTSASNPYNFMLQCAPL
;
A
#
# COMPACT_ATOMS: atom_id res chain seq x y z
N MET A 1 5.71 -11.80 -8.96
CA MET A 1 7.06 -12.42 -8.96
C MET A 1 7.21 -13.65 -9.86
N LYS A 2 6.17 -14.45 -10.17
CA LYS A 2 6.36 -15.61 -11.08
C LYS A 2 6.81 -15.20 -12.49
N GLN A 3 6.12 -14.23 -13.09
CA GLN A 3 6.43 -13.78 -14.46
C GLN A 3 7.80 -13.10 -14.59
N THR A 4 8.15 -12.20 -13.66
CA THR A 4 9.46 -11.52 -13.68
C THR A 4 10.63 -12.49 -13.54
N LYS A 5 10.47 -13.54 -12.72
CA LYS A 5 11.47 -14.61 -12.61
C LYS A 5 11.57 -15.44 -13.89
N THR A 6 10.44 -15.77 -14.52
CA THR A 6 10.41 -16.55 -15.76
C THR A 6 11.01 -15.79 -16.94
N PHE A 7 10.68 -14.51 -17.08
CA PHE A 7 11.20 -13.67 -18.16
C PHE A 7 12.60 -13.13 -17.89
N THR A 8 13.13 -13.34 -16.68
CA THR A 8 14.42 -12.79 -16.22
C THR A 8 14.53 -11.26 -16.33
N GLU A 9 13.38 -10.59 -16.38
CA GLU A 9 13.29 -9.14 -16.47
C GLU A 9 12.04 -8.61 -15.76
N THR A 10 12.04 -7.32 -15.47
CA THR A 10 10.89 -6.63 -14.87
C THR A 10 10.48 -5.47 -15.78
N ALA A 11 9.58 -5.76 -16.71
CA ALA A 11 8.95 -4.75 -17.55
C ALA A 11 7.56 -4.39 -17.02
N ILE A 12 7.24 -3.10 -17.00
CA ILE A 12 5.93 -2.58 -16.60
C ILE A 12 5.37 -1.76 -17.76
N MET A 13 4.11 -2.00 -18.11
CA MET A 13 3.40 -1.20 -19.10
C MET A 13 3.02 0.16 -18.51
N VAL A 14 3.36 1.23 -19.22
CA VAL A 14 2.89 2.58 -18.90
C VAL A 14 1.41 2.70 -19.28
N ARG A 15 0.59 3.11 -18.32
CA ARG A 15 -0.87 3.26 -18.49
C ARG A 15 -1.33 4.67 -18.13
N GLN A 16 -2.42 5.10 -18.77
CA GLN A 16 -2.98 6.44 -18.60
C GLN A 16 -3.24 6.83 -17.13
N PRO A 17 -3.84 5.99 -16.27
CA PRO A 17 -4.12 6.38 -14.88
C PRO A 17 -2.87 6.72 -14.06
N ALA A 18 -1.72 6.11 -14.39
CA ALA A 18 -0.45 6.44 -13.73
C ALA A 18 0.05 7.82 -14.16
N LEU A 19 -0.03 8.12 -15.46
CA LEU A 19 0.40 9.40 -16.03
C LEU A 19 -0.45 10.55 -15.50
N ASP A 20 -1.77 10.37 -15.45
CA ASP A 20 -2.70 11.38 -14.92
C ASP A 20 -2.36 11.75 -13.47
N ILE A 21 -2.03 10.76 -12.63
CA ILE A 21 -1.62 10.99 -11.24
C ILE A 21 -0.27 11.71 -11.19
N MET A 22 0.71 11.26 -11.97
CA MET A 22 2.03 11.90 -12.01
C MET A 22 1.93 13.38 -12.39
N ASP A 23 1.11 13.70 -13.39
CA ASP A 23 0.89 15.08 -13.83
C ASP A 23 0.14 15.90 -12.78
N CYS A 24 -0.85 15.31 -12.11
CA CYS A 24 -1.52 15.94 -10.97
C CYS A 24 -0.55 16.23 -9.81
N ILE A 25 0.36 15.29 -9.49
CA ILE A 25 1.37 15.48 -8.44
C ILE A 25 2.33 16.60 -8.82
N ARG A 26 2.79 16.65 -10.07
CA ARG A 26 3.69 17.72 -10.56
C ARG A 26 3.04 19.10 -10.51
N ALA A 27 1.75 19.18 -10.80
CA ALA A 27 0.97 20.41 -10.75
C ALA A 27 0.54 20.80 -9.32
N SER A 28 0.71 19.92 -8.33
CA SER A 28 0.22 20.14 -6.98
C SER A 28 1.10 21.12 -6.18
N ASP A 29 0.46 21.92 -5.32
CA ASP A 29 1.14 22.81 -4.39
C ASP A 29 1.39 22.10 -3.06
N MET A 30 2.67 21.81 -2.79
CA MET A 30 3.12 21.07 -1.59
C MET A 30 2.90 21.82 -0.26
N ASN A 31 2.52 23.11 -0.30
CA ASN A 31 2.16 23.85 0.90
C ASN A 31 0.73 23.55 1.39
N LYS A 32 -0.13 23.05 0.50
CA LYS A 32 -1.51 22.71 0.82
C LYS A 32 -1.60 21.35 1.51
N PRO A 33 -2.74 21.06 2.18
CA PRO A 33 -3.00 19.74 2.74
C PRO A 33 -2.78 18.63 1.70
N VAL A 34 -2.29 17.48 2.16
CA VAL A 34 -2.00 16.35 1.27
C VAL A 34 -3.20 15.94 0.44
N ILE A 35 -2.97 15.74 -0.86
CA ILE A 35 -4.00 15.26 -1.79
C ILE A 35 -4.09 13.74 -1.66
N ARG A 36 -5.33 13.24 -1.59
CA ARG A 36 -5.65 11.81 -1.50
C ARG A 36 -6.18 11.33 -2.83
N TYR A 37 -5.43 10.46 -3.50
CA TYR A 37 -5.82 9.79 -4.74
C TYR A 37 -6.29 8.37 -4.43
N VAL A 38 -7.43 7.96 -4.97
CA VAL A 38 -7.98 6.62 -4.76
C VAL A 38 -8.13 5.91 -6.09
N LEU A 39 -7.25 4.92 -6.32
CA LEU A 39 -7.29 4.01 -7.45
C LEU A 39 -8.40 2.97 -7.24
N TYR A 40 -9.41 2.97 -8.10
CA TYR A 40 -10.52 2.01 -8.09
C TYR A 40 -10.72 1.38 -9.47
N GLY A 41 -11.45 0.28 -9.53
CA GLY A 41 -11.70 -0.43 -10.79
C GLY A 41 -11.89 -1.92 -10.59
N GLU A 42 -12.35 -2.59 -11.64
CA GLU A 42 -12.64 -4.02 -11.64
C GLU A 42 -11.47 -4.87 -11.11
N LYS A 43 -11.80 -6.03 -10.53
CA LYS A 43 -10.83 -7.06 -10.18
C LYS A 43 -9.92 -7.40 -11.37
N GLY A 44 -8.61 -7.34 -11.14
CA GLY A 44 -7.62 -7.66 -12.17
C GLY A 44 -7.34 -6.57 -13.20
N SER A 45 -7.85 -5.35 -13.01
CA SER A 45 -7.59 -4.23 -13.93
C SER A 45 -6.18 -3.62 -13.87
N GLY A 46 -5.34 -4.02 -12.91
CA GLY A 46 -3.95 -3.56 -12.79
C GLY A 46 -3.71 -2.42 -11.79
N LYS A 47 -4.64 -2.16 -10.87
CA LYS A 47 -4.52 -1.12 -9.81
C LYS A 47 -3.19 -1.18 -9.06
N SER A 48 -2.81 -2.36 -8.56
CA SER A 48 -1.55 -2.55 -7.82
C SER A 48 -0.31 -2.30 -8.68
N LEU A 49 -0.35 -2.62 -9.98
CA LEU A 49 0.76 -2.34 -10.90
C LEU A 49 0.85 -0.84 -11.24
N THR A 50 -0.29 -0.15 -11.36
CA THR A 50 -0.34 1.31 -11.45
C THR A 50 0.28 1.94 -10.19
N LEU A 51 -0.04 1.43 -9.00
CA LEU A 51 0.58 1.87 -7.75
C LEU A 51 2.09 1.61 -7.74
N ALA A 52 2.54 0.45 -8.23
CA ALA A 52 3.97 0.13 -8.34
C ALA A 52 4.72 1.10 -9.28
N HIS A 53 4.10 1.50 -10.39
CA HIS A 53 4.68 2.52 -11.28
C HIS A 53 4.81 3.87 -10.59
N LEU A 54 3.82 4.27 -9.79
CA LEU A 54 3.86 5.50 -9.00
C LEU A 54 4.90 5.46 -7.87
N LEU A 55 5.09 4.30 -7.25
CA LEU A 55 6.15 4.09 -6.27
C LEU A 55 7.54 4.27 -6.87
N HIS A 56 7.76 3.76 -8.09
CA HIS A 56 9.00 3.96 -8.81
C HIS A 56 9.25 5.44 -9.10
N TYR A 57 8.24 6.15 -9.61
CA TYR A 57 8.31 7.59 -9.81
C TYR A 57 8.63 8.36 -8.51
N ALA A 58 7.98 7.98 -7.40
CA ALA A 58 8.24 8.60 -6.09
C ALA A 58 9.69 8.36 -5.62
N LEU A 59 10.27 7.20 -5.93
CA LEU A 59 11.66 6.90 -5.62
C LEU A 59 12.63 7.77 -6.44
N GLU A 60 12.37 7.94 -7.74
CA GLU A 60 13.20 8.78 -8.62
C GLU A 60 13.17 10.26 -8.21
N GLU A 61 12.01 10.76 -7.80
CA GLU A 61 11.83 12.14 -7.32
C GLU A 61 12.32 12.36 -5.86
N GLY A 62 12.85 11.32 -5.21
CA GLY A 62 13.44 11.41 -3.87
C GLY A 62 12.42 11.58 -2.75
N TYR A 63 11.20 11.08 -2.90
CA TYR A 63 10.23 11.04 -1.79
C TYR A 63 10.62 10.00 -0.74
N LEU A 64 10.29 10.29 0.52
CA LEU A 64 10.25 9.30 1.59
C LEU A 64 9.00 8.44 1.42
N ILE A 65 9.17 7.16 1.11
CA ILE A 65 8.06 6.30 0.71
C ILE A 65 7.56 5.46 1.89
N LEU A 66 6.27 5.57 2.16
CA LEU A 66 5.52 4.76 3.12
C LEU A 66 4.58 3.83 2.34
N HIS A 67 5.09 2.66 1.98
CA HIS A 67 4.34 1.67 1.21
C HIS A 67 3.81 0.54 2.11
N VAL A 68 2.51 0.26 1.99
CA VAL A 68 1.87 -0.93 2.54
C VAL A 68 1.47 -1.85 1.38
N PRO A 69 2.19 -2.95 1.15
CA PRO A 69 2.01 -3.81 -0.02
C PRO A 69 0.63 -4.45 -0.15
N TRP A 70 0.02 -4.86 0.96
CA TRP A 70 -1.32 -5.44 0.96
C TRP A 70 -1.93 -5.46 2.36
N VAL A 71 -2.86 -4.55 2.66
CA VAL A 71 -3.48 -4.47 4.00
C VAL A 71 -4.20 -5.75 4.41
N SER A 72 -4.76 -6.47 3.44
CA SER A 72 -5.51 -7.69 3.74
C SER A 72 -4.62 -8.81 4.30
N GLU A 73 -3.28 -8.79 4.17
CA GLU A 73 -2.37 -9.72 4.88
C GLU A 73 -2.39 -9.49 6.40
N TRP A 74 -2.60 -8.26 6.84
CA TRP A 74 -2.68 -7.93 8.25
C TRP A 74 -3.97 -8.46 8.89
N LEU A 75 -5.10 -8.30 8.19
CA LEU A 75 -6.43 -8.47 8.80
C LEU A 75 -7.20 -9.72 8.35
N ARG A 76 -6.98 -10.22 7.12
CA ARG A 76 -7.80 -11.33 6.58
C ARG A 76 -7.01 -12.51 6.04
N ARG A 77 -6.03 -12.31 5.18
CA ARG A 77 -5.22 -13.39 4.58
C ARG A 77 -4.14 -13.84 5.57
N THR A 78 -4.57 -14.11 6.79
CA THR A 78 -3.71 -14.45 7.91
C THR A 78 -3.53 -15.96 8.00
N PRO A 79 -2.36 -16.44 8.43
CA PRO A 79 -2.19 -17.83 8.86
C PRO A 79 -3.19 -18.20 9.96
N ARG A 80 -3.50 -19.50 10.13
CA ARG A 80 -4.47 -19.98 11.13
C ARG A 80 -4.16 -19.54 12.57
N HIS A 81 -2.88 -19.33 12.88
CA HIS A 81 -2.40 -18.85 14.17
C HIS A 81 -1.48 -17.68 13.93
N LYS A 82 -2.03 -16.47 13.94
CA LYS A 82 -1.26 -15.25 13.89
C LYS A 82 -0.87 -14.86 15.31
N GLU A 83 0.40 -14.53 15.54
CA GLU A 83 0.84 -14.05 16.85
C GLU A 83 0.28 -12.67 17.10
N MET A 84 -0.43 -12.53 18.21
CA MET A 84 -1.13 -11.32 18.59
C MET A 84 -0.87 -11.05 20.07
N THR A 85 -0.57 -9.81 20.42
CA THR A 85 -0.32 -9.40 21.81
C THR A 85 -1.22 -8.22 22.14
N ASN A 86 -1.74 -8.16 23.37
CA ASN A 86 -2.47 -6.97 23.80
C ASN A 86 -1.52 -5.77 23.85
N SER A 87 -1.97 -4.64 23.31
CA SER A 87 -1.17 -3.41 23.34
C SER A 87 -0.90 -2.97 24.78
N GLN A 88 0.34 -2.58 25.05
CA GLN A 88 0.74 -2.06 26.37
C GLN A 88 0.38 -0.58 26.52
N THR A 89 0.25 0.13 25.40
CA THR A 89 0.02 1.57 25.34
C THR A 89 -1.46 1.92 25.16
N LYS A 90 -2.21 1.11 24.39
CA LYS A 90 -3.62 1.35 24.09
C LYS A 90 -4.50 0.25 24.67
N GLU A 91 -5.26 0.58 25.72
CA GLU A 91 -6.16 -0.38 26.36
C GLU A 91 -7.25 -0.87 25.39
N GLY A 92 -7.46 -2.19 25.32
CA GLY A 92 -8.45 -2.82 24.44
C GLY A 92 -7.97 -3.06 23.00
N PHE A 93 -6.76 -2.62 22.65
CA PHE A 93 -6.18 -2.83 21.33
C PHE A 93 -5.28 -4.07 21.29
N VAL A 94 -5.13 -4.61 20.07
CA VAL A 94 -4.27 -5.75 19.80
C VAL A 94 -3.21 -5.38 18.78
N ASP A 95 -1.97 -5.74 19.11
CA ASP A 95 -0.78 -5.54 18.32
C ASP A 95 -0.47 -6.76 17.45
N LEU A 96 0.06 -6.48 16.26
CA LEU A 96 0.57 -7.45 15.30
C LEU A 96 2.10 -7.27 15.18
N PRO A 97 2.88 -7.72 16.17
CA PRO A 97 4.29 -7.35 16.29
C PRO A 97 5.14 -7.89 15.14
N LEU A 98 4.87 -9.10 14.64
CA LEU A 98 5.61 -9.68 13.52
C LEU A 98 5.38 -8.89 12.21
N ASP A 99 4.13 -8.59 11.87
CA ASP A 99 3.81 -7.79 10.67
C ASP A 99 4.37 -6.37 10.77
N ALA A 100 4.34 -5.80 11.98
CA ALA A 100 4.92 -4.49 12.24
C ALA A 100 6.43 -4.50 12.01
N ALA A 101 7.15 -5.50 12.52
CA ALA A 101 8.60 -5.64 12.31
C ALA A 101 8.94 -5.90 10.83
N GLU A 102 8.15 -6.72 10.13
CA GLU A 102 8.29 -6.95 8.69
C GLU A 102 8.09 -5.66 7.90
N TRP A 103 7.06 -4.87 8.24
CA TRP A 103 6.81 -3.59 7.60
C TRP A 103 7.92 -2.56 7.89
N LEU A 104 8.47 -2.52 9.11
CA LEU A 104 9.62 -1.66 9.45
C LEU A 104 10.87 -2.06 8.65
N LEU A 105 11.11 -3.35 8.45
CA LEU A 105 12.20 -3.84 7.60
C LEU A 105 11.98 -3.46 6.14
N HIS A 106 10.75 -3.57 5.65
CA HIS A 106 10.35 -3.11 4.31
C HIS A 106 10.60 -1.60 4.14
N PHE A 107 10.16 -0.79 5.10
CA PHE A 107 10.38 0.66 5.13
C PHE A 107 11.88 1.02 5.12
N LYS A 108 12.69 0.35 5.94
CA LYS A 108 14.15 0.54 6.00
C LYS A 108 14.81 0.25 4.66
N THR A 109 14.44 -0.87 4.04
CA THR A 109 15.03 -1.32 2.77
C THR A 109 14.65 -0.38 1.63
N GLN A 110 13.39 0.07 1.60
CA GLN A 110 12.89 0.97 0.57
C GLN A 110 13.52 2.36 0.63
N ASN A 111 13.76 2.90 1.83
CA ASN A 111 14.24 4.28 2.02
C ASN A 111 15.71 4.36 2.42
N GLN A 112 16.51 3.32 2.13
CA GLN A 112 17.88 3.21 2.63
C GLN A 112 18.77 4.41 2.25
N ALA A 113 18.56 4.99 1.06
CA ALA A 113 19.31 6.17 0.61
C ALA A 113 18.98 7.42 1.46
N LEU A 114 17.70 7.67 1.73
CA LEU A 114 17.26 8.82 2.51
C LEU A 114 17.55 8.67 4.00
N LEU A 115 17.44 7.44 4.54
CA LEU A 115 17.69 7.15 5.95
C LEU A 115 19.19 7.23 6.32
N LYS A 116 20.10 7.11 5.34
CA LYS A 116 21.53 7.36 5.55
C LYS A 116 21.84 8.84 5.76
N ASN A 117 20.99 9.73 5.25
CA ASN A 117 21.14 11.15 5.47
C ASN A 117 20.68 11.48 6.89
N CYS A 118 21.60 11.84 7.78
CA CYS A 118 21.34 12.12 9.20
C CYS A 118 20.53 13.40 9.47
N GLU A 119 19.90 13.99 8.45
CA GLU A 119 19.08 15.19 8.55
C GLU A 119 17.70 14.88 9.15
N LEU A 120 17.18 13.66 8.92
CA LEU A 120 15.89 13.23 9.44
C LEU A 120 16.00 12.82 10.91
N LYS A 121 15.72 13.78 11.79
CA LYS A 121 15.83 13.62 13.24
C LYS A 121 14.47 13.56 13.90
N ILE A 122 14.40 12.81 14.98
CA ILE A 122 13.23 12.67 15.83
C ILE A 122 13.07 13.94 16.66
N SER A 123 11.85 14.47 16.79
CA SER A 123 11.57 15.68 17.57
C SER A 123 11.33 15.41 19.05
N LYS A 124 10.86 14.21 19.41
CA LYS A 124 10.47 13.84 20.77
C LYS A 124 11.31 12.70 21.35
N ASP A 125 11.32 12.66 22.68
CA ASP A 125 11.82 11.53 23.45
C ASP A 125 10.78 10.40 23.48
N TYR A 126 11.20 9.18 23.15
CA TYR A 126 10.36 7.99 23.19
C TYR A 126 10.90 6.99 24.22
N GLU A 127 10.11 6.68 25.23
CA GLU A 127 10.45 5.73 26.29
C GLU A 127 9.74 4.39 26.05
N TRP A 128 10.51 3.34 25.74
CA TRP A 128 9.98 1.99 25.45
C TRP A 128 9.95 1.12 26.70
N SER A 129 10.94 1.30 27.57
CA SER A 129 11.03 0.65 28.86
C SER A 129 11.82 1.53 29.83
N LYS A 130 11.89 1.13 31.11
CA LYS A 130 12.70 1.81 32.12
C LYS A 130 14.20 1.90 31.77
N ARG A 131 14.68 1.09 30.81
CA ARG A 131 16.09 1.01 30.41
C ARG A 131 16.35 1.41 28.96
N GLU A 132 15.32 1.41 28.12
CA GLU A 132 15.44 1.66 26.67
C GLU A 132 14.64 2.92 26.33
N LYS A 133 15.36 3.96 25.91
CA LYS A 133 14.82 5.26 25.48
C LYS A 133 15.49 5.67 24.18
N THR A 134 14.71 6.25 23.28
CA THR A 134 15.21 6.94 22.09
C THR A 134 15.09 8.44 22.33
N GLU A 135 16.21 9.14 22.36
CA GLU A 135 16.27 10.58 22.67
C GLU A 135 15.95 11.44 21.43
N ALA A 136 15.38 12.61 21.67
CA ALA A 136 15.16 13.64 20.67
C ALA A 136 16.48 14.04 19.98
N GLY A 137 16.42 14.27 18.68
CA GLY A 137 17.59 14.55 17.85
C GLY A 137 18.28 13.30 17.28
N SER A 138 17.92 12.10 17.74
CA SER A 138 18.37 10.85 17.13
C SER A 138 17.83 10.70 15.70
N PRO A 139 18.55 10.04 14.78
CA PRO A 139 18.06 9.81 13.43
C PRO A 139 16.86 8.86 13.42
N ILE A 140 15.92 9.05 12.50
CA ILE A 140 14.76 8.15 12.32
C ILE A 140 15.18 6.70 12.09
N ALA A 141 16.33 6.47 11.44
CA ALA A 141 16.87 5.14 11.24
C ALA A 141 17.06 4.37 12.55
N ALA A 142 17.47 5.03 13.64
CA ALA A 142 17.65 4.40 14.95
C ALA A 142 16.31 3.95 15.56
N LEU A 143 15.25 4.73 15.37
CA LEU A 143 13.90 4.38 15.78
C LEU A 143 13.40 3.13 15.05
N VAL A 144 13.60 3.07 13.73
CA VAL A 144 13.23 1.93 12.90
C VAL A 144 14.01 0.67 13.29
N GLU A 145 15.33 0.81 13.49
CA GLU A 145 16.19 -0.29 13.93
C GLU A 145 15.79 -0.84 15.31
N HIS A 146 15.37 0.03 16.23
CA HIS A 146 14.86 -0.39 17.52
C HIS A 146 13.64 -1.30 17.36
N GLY A 147 12.65 -0.92 16.54
CA GLY A 147 11.46 -1.74 16.32
C GLY A 147 11.72 -3.07 15.61
N ILE A 148 12.71 -3.12 14.71
CA ILE A 148 13.14 -4.37 14.05
C ILE A 148 13.81 -5.32 15.06
N ASN A 149 14.72 -4.79 15.90
CA ASN A 149 15.45 -5.60 16.88
C ASN A 149 14.59 -6.01 18.09
N ARG A 150 13.62 -5.16 18.46
CA ARG A 150 12.69 -5.36 19.57
C ARG A 150 11.26 -5.46 19.05
N VAL A 151 10.97 -6.59 18.42
CA VAL A 151 9.67 -6.88 17.77
C VAL A 151 8.46 -6.63 18.68
N LYS A 152 8.61 -6.80 20.00
CA LYS A 152 7.56 -6.49 20.99
C LYS A 152 7.04 -5.04 20.90
N TYR A 153 7.92 -4.08 20.61
CA TYR A 153 7.58 -2.65 20.54
C TYR A 153 7.33 -2.16 19.11
N ALA A 154 7.33 -3.06 18.12
CA ALA A 154 7.28 -2.67 16.71
C ALA A 154 6.02 -1.86 16.35
N CYS A 155 4.85 -2.19 16.92
CA CYS A 155 3.61 -1.43 16.68
C CYS A 155 3.70 0.01 17.23
N ASP A 156 4.19 0.17 18.46
CA ASP A 156 4.39 1.49 19.07
C ASP A 156 5.46 2.32 18.31
N VAL A 157 6.50 1.66 17.81
CA VAL A 157 7.53 2.28 16.95
C VAL A 157 6.93 2.79 15.64
N ILE A 158 6.01 2.06 15.02
CA ILE A 158 5.30 2.52 13.82
C ILE A 158 4.45 3.75 14.13
N ASP A 159 3.70 3.75 15.23
CA ASP A 159 2.93 4.92 15.66
C ASP A 159 3.81 6.16 15.82
N ALA A 160 4.95 6.01 16.53
CA ALA A 160 5.93 7.07 16.70
C ALA A 160 6.51 7.55 15.37
N LEU A 161 6.92 6.61 14.51
CA LEU A 161 7.50 6.88 13.20
C LEU A 161 6.56 7.70 12.31
N LEU A 162 5.30 7.30 12.21
CA LEU A 162 4.32 7.98 11.35
C LEU A 162 4.03 9.40 11.85
N LEU A 163 3.99 9.61 13.17
CA LEU A 163 3.83 10.95 13.76
C LEU A 163 5.04 11.85 13.45
N GLU A 164 6.26 11.34 13.60
CA GLU A 164 7.48 12.10 13.30
C GLU A 164 7.59 12.41 11.81
N ILE A 165 7.23 11.48 10.93
CA ILE A 165 7.22 11.74 9.48
C ILE A 165 6.23 12.85 9.12
N LYS A 166 5.05 12.91 9.73
CA LYS A 166 4.12 14.04 9.54
C LYS A 166 4.75 15.37 9.97
N ILE A 167 5.43 15.39 11.12
CA ILE A 167 6.12 16.59 11.62
C ILE A 167 7.22 17.04 10.65
N LEU A 168 8.05 16.11 10.17
CA LEU A 168 9.13 16.39 9.22
C LEU A 168 8.62 16.82 7.84
N SER A 169 7.48 16.28 7.41
CA SER A 169 6.83 16.70 6.17
C SER A 169 6.31 18.13 6.31
N ASN A 170 5.65 18.43 7.44
CA ASN A 170 5.15 19.78 7.74
C ASN A 170 6.26 20.84 7.85
N SER A 171 7.44 20.45 8.35
CA SER A 171 8.62 21.32 8.40
C SER A 171 9.40 21.40 7.08
N LYS A 172 8.91 20.73 6.03
CA LYS A 172 9.50 20.64 4.68
C LYS A 172 10.91 20.03 4.64
N GLN A 173 11.26 19.23 5.65
CA GLN A 173 12.54 18.52 5.69
C GLN A 173 12.53 17.26 4.80
N CYS A 174 11.36 16.64 4.63
CA CYS A 174 11.18 15.54 3.69
C CYS A 174 9.87 15.66 2.92
N LYS A 175 9.86 15.24 1.65
CA LYS A 175 8.62 15.01 0.90
C LYS A 175 8.16 13.58 1.14
N THR A 176 6.91 13.36 1.50
CA THR A 176 6.43 12.01 1.84
C THR A 176 5.45 11.47 0.82
N PHE A 177 5.63 10.22 0.41
CA PHE A 177 4.72 9.52 -0.50
C PHE A 177 4.11 8.30 0.20
N VAL A 178 2.82 8.36 0.48
CA VAL A 178 2.07 7.27 1.13
C VAL A 178 1.37 6.46 0.07
N ALA A 179 1.62 5.15 0.06
CA ALA A 179 1.04 4.20 -0.88
C ALA A 179 0.45 3.01 -0.13
N ILE A 180 -0.86 2.81 -0.18
CA ILE A 180 -1.51 1.70 0.54
C ILE A 180 -2.36 0.88 -0.42
N ASP A 181 -2.02 -0.40 -0.57
CA ASP A 181 -2.77 -1.33 -1.41
C ASP A 181 -3.86 -2.08 -0.61
N GLY A 182 -5.07 -2.14 -1.16
CA GLY A 182 -6.22 -2.81 -0.53
C GLY A 182 -6.74 -2.06 0.70
N PHE A 183 -6.72 -0.73 0.67
CA PHE A 183 -7.07 0.17 1.79
C PHE A 183 -8.46 -0.11 2.38
N ASN A 184 -9.41 -0.56 1.55
CA ASN A 184 -10.76 -0.94 1.97
C ASN A 184 -10.78 -2.09 3.01
N SER A 185 -9.69 -2.86 3.15
CA SER A 185 -9.56 -3.88 4.20
C SER A 185 -9.73 -3.30 5.62
N PHE A 186 -9.33 -2.04 5.85
CA PHE A 186 -9.45 -1.39 7.16
C PHE A 186 -10.91 -1.15 7.59
N TYR A 187 -11.83 -1.03 6.64
CA TYR A 187 -13.25 -0.73 6.92
C TYR A 187 -14.15 -1.95 6.83
N TYR A 188 -13.62 -3.10 6.42
CA TYR A 188 -14.41 -4.30 6.34
C TYR A 188 -14.78 -4.81 7.75
N PRO A 189 -16.06 -5.05 8.09
CA PRO A 189 -16.50 -5.26 9.47
C PRO A 189 -15.88 -6.45 10.21
N MET A 190 -15.41 -7.48 9.49
CA MET A 190 -14.88 -8.71 10.09
C MET A 190 -13.45 -9.02 9.65
N THR A 191 -12.54 -9.12 10.62
CA THR A 191 -11.21 -9.70 10.39
C THR A 191 -11.25 -11.22 10.49
N ARG A 192 -10.13 -11.88 10.16
CA ARG A 192 -9.89 -13.30 10.51
C ARG A 192 -8.99 -13.46 11.74
N LEU A 193 -8.79 -12.39 12.48
CA LEU A 193 -8.02 -12.37 13.71
C LEU A 193 -8.90 -12.85 14.87
N ASN A 194 -8.40 -13.85 15.60
CA ASN A 194 -9.09 -14.42 16.75
C ASN A 194 -8.17 -14.37 17.97
N THR A 195 -8.71 -13.89 19.08
CA THR A 195 -8.08 -14.04 20.40
C THR A 195 -7.99 -15.53 20.80
N PRO A 196 -7.17 -15.87 21.81
CA PRO A 196 -7.15 -17.23 22.39
C PRO A 196 -8.53 -17.72 22.87
N THR A 197 -9.42 -16.81 23.25
CA THR A 197 -10.81 -17.10 23.65
C THR A 197 -11.78 -17.21 22.48
N LYS A 198 -11.28 -17.21 21.23
CA LYS A 198 -12.05 -17.25 19.97
C LYS A 198 -12.95 -16.03 19.72
N LYS A 199 -12.78 -14.93 20.45
CA LYS A 199 -13.39 -13.64 20.08
C LYS A 199 -12.73 -13.14 18.80
N LYS A 200 -13.54 -12.84 17.77
CA LYS A 200 -13.12 -12.14 16.57
C LYS A 200 -12.81 -10.68 16.88
N ILE A 201 -11.68 -10.21 16.39
CA ILE A 201 -11.21 -8.83 16.60
C ILE A 201 -11.70 -7.96 15.44
N LYS A 202 -12.15 -6.74 15.72
CA LYS A 202 -12.54 -5.79 14.68
C LYS A 202 -11.31 -5.06 14.12
N PRO A 203 -11.32 -4.55 12.88
CA PRO A 203 -10.20 -3.77 12.36
C PRO A 203 -9.84 -2.57 13.25
N GLU A 204 -10.85 -1.92 13.83
CA GLU A 204 -10.74 -0.78 14.74
C GLU A 204 -10.07 -1.13 16.08
N GLU A 205 -10.01 -2.41 16.45
CA GLU A 205 -9.34 -2.90 17.66
C GLU A 205 -7.87 -3.27 17.39
N VAL A 206 -7.36 -3.07 16.15
CA VAL A 206 -5.97 -3.38 15.77
C VAL A 206 -5.15 -2.10 15.71
N THR A 207 -4.02 -2.05 16.43
CA THR A 207 -3.19 -0.84 16.55
C THR A 207 -2.71 -0.33 15.20
N LEU A 208 -2.17 -1.21 14.34
CA LEU A 208 -1.69 -0.85 13.00
C LEU A 208 -2.78 -0.19 12.14
N THR A 209 -4.02 -0.66 12.23
CA THR A 209 -5.13 -0.04 11.49
C THR A 209 -5.23 1.44 11.83
N ASN A 210 -5.24 1.77 13.12
CA ASN A 210 -5.35 3.17 13.53
C ASN A 210 -4.14 3.99 13.09
N SER A 211 -2.92 3.45 13.17
CA SER A 211 -1.69 4.13 12.73
C SER A 211 -1.79 4.61 11.28
N PHE A 212 -2.18 3.71 10.37
CA PHE A 212 -2.30 4.03 8.94
C PHE A 212 -3.56 4.82 8.59
N LEU A 213 -4.64 4.68 9.36
CA LEU A 213 -5.80 5.55 9.23
C LEU A 213 -5.46 6.99 9.62
N GLU A 214 -4.70 7.21 10.69
CA GLU A 214 -4.20 8.53 11.06
C GLU A 214 -3.31 9.11 9.97
N LEU A 215 -2.40 8.32 9.38
CA LEU A 215 -1.52 8.76 8.28
C LEU A 215 -2.29 9.28 7.05
N THR A 216 -3.45 8.69 6.75
CA THR A 216 -4.26 9.03 5.57
C THR A 216 -5.21 10.22 5.76
N LYS A 217 -5.18 10.87 6.93
CA LYS A 217 -5.85 12.15 7.13
C LYS A 217 -5.12 13.28 6.38
N ASN A 218 -5.86 14.33 6.07
CA ASN A 218 -5.37 15.53 5.38
C ASN A 218 -4.90 16.63 6.36
N ASP A 219 -4.42 16.26 7.54
CA ASP A 219 -3.96 17.16 8.61
C ASP A 219 -2.50 17.61 8.47
N TRP A 220 -1.83 17.21 7.39
CA TRP A 220 -0.42 17.49 7.11
C TRP A 220 -0.22 17.89 5.64
N ASN A 221 0.96 18.42 5.30
CA ASN A 221 1.32 18.90 3.96
C ASN A 221 2.67 18.32 3.48
N ASN A 222 3.13 18.78 2.31
CA ASN A 222 4.38 18.33 1.67
C ASN A 222 4.44 16.81 1.42
N GLY A 223 3.30 16.24 1.03
CA GLY A 223 3.21 14.84 0.70
C GLY A 223 2.01 14.49 -0.16
N VAL A 224 2.00 13.24 -0.61
CA VAL A 224 0.98 12.68 -1.49
C VAL A 224 0.50 11.36 -0.90
N VAL A 225 -0.81 11.14 -0.95
CA VAL A 225 -1.42 9.88 -0.49
C VAL A 225 -2.10 9.20 -1.68
N VAL A 226 -1.62 8.02 -2.05
CA VAL A 226 -2.21 7.17 -3.10
C VAL A 226 -2.69 5.87 -2.47
N LEU A 227 -3.99 5.62 -2.57
CA LEU A 227 -4.64 4.45 -2.01
C LEU A 227 -5.24 3.62 -3.14
N THR A 228 -5.23 2.31 -3.02
CA THR A 228 -6.05 1.46 -3.88
C THR A 228 -7.19 0.87 -3.07
N ILE A 229 -8.30 0.64 -3.75
CA ILE A 229 -9.39 -0.19 -3.23
C ILE A 229 -9.59 -1.38 -4.15
N ASP A 230 -9.75 -2.57 -3.58
CA ASP A 230 -9.86 -3.79 -4.37
C ASP A 230 -10.95 -4.73 -3.83
N GLN A 231 -11.69 -5.36 -4.74
CA GLN A 231 -12.64 -6.42 -4.42
C GLN A 231 -11.95 -7.61 -3.75
N LEU A 232 -10.69 -7.91 -4.10
CA LEU A 232 -9.89 -8.98 -3.50
C LEU A 232 -9.57 -8.78 -2.02
N ALA A 233 -9.75 -7.55 -1.52
CA ALA A 233 -9.64 -7.18 -0.12
C ALA A 233 -10.95 -7.39 0.67
N VAL A 234 -12.06 -7.78 0.02
CA VAL A 234 -13.35 -8.23 0.65
C VAL A 234 -13.64 -9.71 0.34
N PRO A 235 -14.40 -10.46 1.17
CA PRO A 235 -14.67 -11.87 0.90
C PRO A 235 -15.50 -11.99 -0.38
N ASP A 236 -15.42 -13.14 -1.03
CA ASP A 236 -16.03 -13.34 -2.36
C ASP A 236 -17.54 -13.05 -2.37
N GLU A 237 -18.24 -13.35 -1.28
CA GLU A 237 -19.67 -13.04 -1.07
C GLU A 237 -19.99 -11.53 -1.10
N ASN A 238 -19.01 -10.66 -0.85
CA ASN A 238 -19.17 -9.21 -0.78
C ASN A 238 -18.40 -8.50 -1.91
N GLN A 239 -18.10 -9.18 -3.01
CA GLN A 239 -17.40 -8.60 -4.17
C GLN A 239 -18.37 -8.05 -5.24
N GLU A 240 -19.59 -7.64 -4.88
CA GLU A 240 -20.64 -7.27 -5.85
C GLU A 240 -20.29 -6.02 -6.69
N SER A 241 -19.58 -5.05 -6.12
CA SER A 241 -19.21 -3.81 -6.80
C SER A 241 -17.77 -3.39 -6.49
N PHE A 242 -17.11 -2.78 -7.48
CA PHE A 242 -15.77 -2.21 -7.34
C PHE A 242 -15.80 -0.71 -7.01
N LEU A 243 -16.99 -0.10 -6.90
CA LEU A 243 -17.12 1.34 -6.70
C LEU A 243 -16.62 1.76 -5.29
N PRO A 244 -16.01 2.96 -5.16
CA PRO A 244 -15.48 3.44 -3.88
C PRO A 244 -16.48 3.43 -2.73
N ARG A 245 -17.70 3.90 -2.98
CA ARG A 245 -18.75 3.98 -1.95
C ARG A 245 -19.14 2.62 -1.39
N TYR A 246 -19.08 1.58 -2.21
CA TYR A 246 -19.40 0.20 -1.82
C TYR A 246 -18.24 -0.41 -1.02
N LEU A 247 -17.02 -0.38 -1.56
CA LEU A 247 -15.86 -1.03 -0.94
C LEU A 247 -15.40 -0.34 0.35
N LEU A 248 -15.49 0.98 0.45
CA LEU A 248 -15.10 1.74 1.65
C LEU A 248 -16.20 1.82 2.72
N TYR A 249 -17.40 1.34 2.41
CA TYR A 249 -18.59 1.54 3.24
C TYR A 249 -18.83 3.02 3.57
N LYS A 250 -19.67 3.32 4.56
CA LYS A 250 -19.91 4.70 5.02
C LYS A 250 -18.68 5.31 5.70
N LYS A 251 -18.11 4.60 6.67
CA LYS A 251 -17.00 5.11 7.48
C LYS A 251 -15.75 5.42 6.65
N GLY A 252 -15.37 4.55 5.72
CA GLY A 252 -14.18 4.77 4.90
C GLY A 252 -14.36 5.85 3.84
N PHE A 253 -15.57 5.98 3.31
CA PHE A 253 -15.88 7.07 2.38
C PHE A 253 -15.82 8.43 3.09
N GLU A 254 -16.43 8.55 4.28
CA GLU A 254 -16.38 9.78 5.10
C GLU A 254 -14.96 10.12 5.57
N HIS A 255 -14.13 9.11 5.88
CA HIS A 255 -12.73 9.33 6.26
C HIS A 255 -11.90 9.94 5.13
N LEU A 256 -12.14 9.51 3.89
CA LEU A 256 -11.39 9.97 2.72
C LEU A 256 -11.97 11.22 2.07
N ASP A 257 -13.19 11.64 2.41
CA ASP A 257 -13.82 12.82 1.81
C ASP A 257 -13.11 14.12 2.23
N PRO A 258 -12.71 15.03 1.31
CA PRO A 258 -12.64 14.88 -0.14
C PRO A 258 -11.39 14.11 -0.61
N PHE A 259 -11.56 13.31 -1.68
CA PHE A 259 -10.49 12.60 -2.39
C PHE A 259 -10.70 12.65 -3.91
N VAL A 260 -9.64 12.35 -4.66
CA VAL A 260 -9.66 12.26 -6.13
C VAL A 260 -9.82 10.80 -6.54
N PRO A 261 -11.01 10.38 -7.03
CA PRO A 261 -11.22 9.02 -7.52
C PRO A 261 -10.58 8.85 -8.92
N ILE A 262 -9.82 7.79 -9.11
CA ILE A 262 -9.13 7.49 -10.37
C ILE A 262 -9.44 6.06 -10.80
N GLU A 263 -10.14 5.94 -11.93
CA GLU A 263 -10.54 4.65 -12.46
C GLU A 263 -9.39 3.98 -13.21
N VAL A 264 -9.09 2.74 -12.83
CA VAL A 264 -8.19 1.86 -13.56
C VAL A 264 -9.03 0.87 -14.34
N GLY A 265 -9.25 1.20 -15.61
CA GLY A 265 -10.01 0.38 -16.55
C GLY A 265 -9.22 -0.79 -17.12
N ARG A 266 -9.94 -1.56 -17.95
CA ARG A 266 -9.39 -2.62 -18.80
C ARG A 266 -8.40 -2.06 -19.83
N TYR A 267 -7.68 -2.94 -20.53
CA TYR A 267 -6.80 -2.49 -21.59
C TYR A 267 -7.60 -1.83 -22.71
N THR A 268 -7.09 -0.70 -23.20
CA THR A 268 -7.47 -0.19 -24.52
C THR A 268 -6.95 -1.12 -25.61
N ASP A 269 -7.45 -0.98 -26.83
CA ASP A 269 -6.98 -1.77 -27.97
C ASP A 269 -5.47 -1.67 -28.18
N LYS A 270 -4.91 -0.47 -27.99
CA LYS A 270 -3.47 -0.23 -28.12
C LYS A 270 -2.67 -0.90 -26.99
N GLU A 271 -3.14 -0.77 -25.75
CA GLU A 271 -2.51 -1.42 -24.59
C GLU A 271 -2.54 -2.94 -24.74
N PHE A 272 -3.68 -3.51 -25.19
CA PHE A 272 -3.83 -4.94 -25.40
C PHE A 272 -2.83 -5.46 -26.45
N LEU A 273 -2.80 -4.82 -27.63
CA LEU A 273 -1.87 -5.21 -28.70
C LEU A 273 -0.41 -5.06 -28.26
N SER A 274 -0.08 -4.00 -27.53
CA SER A 274 1.28 -3.82 -26.98
C SER A 274 1.64 -4.94 -26.00
N CYS A 275 0.70 -5.39 -25.16
CA CYS A 275 0.92 -6.48 -24.21
C CYS A 275 1.10 -7.82 -24.95
N ALA A 276 0.25 -8.10 -25.93
CA ALA A 276 0.32 -9.30 -26.75
C ALA A 276 1.65 -9.38 -27.52
N ASN A 277 2.08 -8.27 -28.13
CA ASN A 277 3.38 -8.17 -28.81
C ASN A 277 4.55 -8.42 -27.86
N TYR A 278 4.49 -7.91 -26.63
CA TYR A 278 5.50 -8.21 -25.62
C TYR A 278 5.54 -9.70 -25.27
N TYR A 279 4.39 -10.36 -25.12
CA TYR A 279 4.35 -11.82 -24.89
C TYR A 279 4.83 -12.63 -26.09
N ARG A 280 4.60 -12.16 -27.32
CA ARG A 280 5.17 -12.74 -28.56
C ARG A 280 6.69 -12.65 -28.57
N ASP A 281 7.24 -11.47 -28.28
CA ASP A 281 8.68 -11.23 -28.24
C ASP A 281 9.37 -12.13 -27.20
N ARG A 282 8.72 -12.35 -26.06
CA ARG A 282 9.18 -13.28 -25.01
C ARG A 282 8.91 -14.75 -25.30
N LEU A 283 8.39 -15.10 -26.48
CA LEU A 283 7.99 -16.45 -26.87
C LEU A 283 7.05 -17.12 -25.86
N TRP A 284 6.32 -16.29 -25.10
CA TRP A 284 5.33 -16.67 -24.10
C TRP A 284 3.98 -16.95 -24.75
N LEU A 285 3.62 -16.17 -25.77
CA LEU A 285 2.46 -16.44 -26.61
C LEU A 285 2.91 -17.13 -27.90
N ARG A 286 2.54 -18.40 -28.08
CA ARG A 286 2.86 -19.20 -29.26
C ARG A 286 1.57 -19.50 -30.03
N GLY A 287 1.59 -19.37 -31.36
CA GLY A 287 0.42 -19.66 -32.20
C GLY A 287 0.23 -18.69 -33.36
N PRO A 288 -0.86 -18.83 -34.14
CA PRO A 288 -1.19 -17.92 -35.23
C PRO A 288 -1.57 -16.53 -34.72
N SER A 289 -1.51 -15.50 -35.57
CA SER A 289 -1.92 -14.11 -35.25
C SER A 289 -3.37 -14.02 -34.74
N ASP A 290 -4.24 -14.88 -35.28
CA ASP A 290 -5.69 -14.82 -35.03
C ASP A 290 -6.05 -15.15 -33.57
N LEU A 291 -5.17 -15.87 -32.88
CA LEU A 291 -5.29 -16.18 -31.45
C LEU A 291 -5.41 -14.92 -30.59
N GLU A 292 -4.81 -13.81 -31.00
CA GLU A 292 -4.89 -12.54 -30.25
C GLU A 292 -6.31 -11.97 -30.24
N THR A 293 -7.06 -12.15 -31.32
CA THR A 293 -8.46 -11.70 -31.40
C THR A 293 -9.34 -12.53 -30.48
N GLU A 294 -9.11 -13.84 -30.44
CA GLU A 294 -9.81 -14.76 -29.53
C GLU A 294 -9.47 -14.45 -28.07
N LEU A 295 -8.19 -14.26 -27.74
CA LEU A 295 -7.75 -13.88 -26.40
C LEU A 295 -8.29 -12.52 -25.97
N LYS A 296 -8.38 -11.56 -26.89
CA LYS A 296 -8.98 -10.24 -26.61
C LYS A 296 -10.45 -10.38 -26.23
N PHE A 297 -11.19 -11.22 -26.97
CA PHE A 297 -12.61 -11.47 -26.72
C PHE A 297 -12.83 -12.23 -25.40
N THR A 298 -12.11 -13.34 -25.20
CA THR A 298 -12.27 -14.22 -24.03
C THR A 298 -11.76 -13.61 -22.73
N SER A 299 -10.68 -12.80 -22.76
CA SER A 299 -10.24 -12.03 -21.59
C SER A 299 -11.09 -10.78 -21.35
N ALA A 300 -11.92 -10.40 -22.34
CA ALA A 300 -12.62 -9.13 -22.41
C ALA A 300 -11.70 -7.92 -22.19
N SER A 301 -10.43 -8.03 -22.60
CA SER A 301 -9.35 -7.05 -22.37
C SER A 301 -9.02 -6.77 -20.89
N ASN A 302 -9.41 -7.66 -19.97
CA ASN A 302 -8.99 -7.57 -18.57
C ASN A 302 -7.54 -8.07 -18.43
N PRO A 303 -6.61 -7.25 -17.88
CA PRO A 303 -5.19 -7.59 -17.78
C PRO A 303 -4.90 -8.92 -17.06
N TYR A 304 -5.56 -9.17 -15.93
CA TYR A 304 -5.36 -10.38 -15.15
C TYR A 304 -5.90 -11.63 -15.88
N ASN A 305 -7.10 -11.54 -16.47
CA ASN A 305 -7.67 -12.66 -17.23
C ASN A 305 -6.82 -12.99 -18.46
N PHE A 306 -6.34 -11.96 -19.17
CA PHE A 306 -5.45 -12.14 -20.32
C PHE A 306 -4.14 -12.84 -19.91
N MET A 307 -3.51 -12.40 -18.81
CA MET A 307 -2.32 -13.05 -18.27
C MET A 307 -2.58 -14.53 -17.91
N LEU A 308 -3.71 -14.83 -17.27
CA LEU A 308 -4.07 -16.21 -16.91
C LEU A 308 -4.29 -17.10 -18.13
N GLN A 309 -4.94 -16.60 -19.18
CA GLN A 309 -5.19 -17.33 -20.41
C GLN A 309 -3.91 -17.55 -21.22
N CYS A 310 -2.95 -16.63 -21.15
CA CYS A 310 -1.64 -16.79 -21.83
C CYS A 310 -0.66 -17.68 -21.05
N ALA A 311 -0.85 -17.89 -19.74
CA ALA A 311 0.09 -18.65 -18.93
C ALA A 311 0.26 -20.15 -19.28
N PRO A 312 -0.79 -20.88 -19.72
CA PRO A 312 -0.67 -22.29 -20.11
C PRO A 312 -0.38 -22.52 -21.60
N LEU A 313 -0.32 -21.48 -22.43
CA LEU A 313 -0.12 -21.55 -23.89
C LEU A 313 1.38 -21.54 -24.26
#